data_AF-A0A924Q1S6-F1
#
_entry.id   AF-A0A924Q1S6-F1
#
_cell.length_a   1.000
_cell.length_b   1.000
_cell.length_c   1.000
_cell.angle_alpha   90.00
_cell.angle_beta   90.00
_cell.angle_gamma   90.00
#
_symmetry.space_group_name_H-M   'P 1'
#
loop_
_entity.id
_entity.type
_entity.pdbx_description
1 polymer ?
#
loop_
_entity_poly.entity_id
_entity_poly.type
_entity_poly.pdbx_seq_one_letter_code
_entity_poly.pdbx_strand_id
1 'polypeptide(L)'
;NIHLVLARLTDAPPGIKGVSLFIVPKFNVNADSSLGSRNGIFCSGIEHKMGIHGNATCQITLEGATGSLVGHANKGMNAMFVMMNAARLGVGNQSLGLTEVAYQNALAYAKDRLQMRSLSGTKAKDKPADPIIVHPDVRKMLLTARAYAEGGRALAIYCSVLLEKEHHHPDEKVRTDSGEMLSLLTPIVKAFLTDNGWIATSTCQQVFGGHGYIKDTGMEQYVRDARINMIYEGTNTIQSLDLLGRKVLSNNGATLRKFGKLIAALVAEEGVNEKMAEFINPIAYLGDKMTKLTTELGFKAFQNADEVGAAAVDYLRVAGHLVFGYFWARMAQVALREIAAGNTDPFYQAKLQTARFYFAKLFPETASLMLTARAGAKVLMDTEAVFA
;
A
#
# COMPACT_ATOMS: atom_id res chain seq x y z
N ASN A 1 -9.48 -8.00 -27.11
CA ASN A 1 -9.20 -8.58 -25.77
C ASN A 1 -8.26 -9.76 -25.92
N ILE A 2 -7.13 -9.69 -25.23
CA ILE A 2 -6.13 -10.75 -25.15
C ILE A 2 -6.14 -11.23 -23.71
N HIS A 3 -6.38 -12.52 -23.48
CA HIS A 3 -6.43 -13.09 -22.14
C HIS A 3 -5.14 -13.84 -21.87
N LEU A 4 -4.50 -13.55 -20.73
CA LEU A 4 -3.37 -14.32 -20.21
C LEU A 4 -3.92 -15.35 -19.23
N VAL A 5 -3.89 -16.62 -19.61
CA VAL A 5 -4.57 -17.71 -18.89
C VAL A 5 -3.53 -18.68 -18.35
N LEU A 6 -3.61 -18.97 -17.06
CA LEU A 6 -2.85 -20.04 -16.43
C LEU A 6 -3.62 -21.36 -16.60
N ALA A 7 -2.96 -22.35 -17.19
CA ALA A 7 -3.51 -23.70 -17.35
C ALA A 7 -2.41 -24.76 -17.20
N ARG A 8 -2.79 -26.01 -16.97
CA ARG A 8 -1.86 -27.15 -16.93
C ARG A 8 -1.94 -27.93 -18.24
N LEU A 9 -0.79 -28.36 -18.73
CA LEU A 9 -0.72 -29.34 -19.80
C LEU A 9 -1.18 -30.71 -19.27
N THR A 10 -1.62 -31.59 -20.17
CA THR A 10 -2.16 -32.92 -19.83
C THR A 10 -1.17 -33.78 -19.04
N ASP A 11 0.12 -33.63 -19.33
CA ASP A 11 1.25 -34.35 -18.75
C ASP A 11 2.00 -33.55 -17.67
N ALA A 12 1.50 -32.37 -17.28
CA ALA A 12 2.18 -31.50 -16.33
C ALA A 12 2.09 -32.03 -14.89
N PRO A 13 3.13 -31.80 -14.06
CA PRO A 13 3.11 -32.19 -12.66
C PRO A 13 1.99 -31.48 -11.87
N PRO A 14 1.50 -32.07 -10.76
CA PRO A 14 0.47 -31.44 -9.95
C PRO A 14 0.97 -30.15 -9.26
N GLY A 15 0.01 -29.28 -8.92
CA GLY A 15 0.27 -28.04 -8.21
C GLY A 15 0.90 -26.93 -9.05
N ILE A 16 1.40 -25.91 -8.36
CA ILE A 16 1.86 -24.64 -8.97
C ILE A 16 3.03 -24.82 -9.95
N LYS A 17 3.84 -25.87 -9.78
CA LYS A 17 5.01 -26.18 -10.61
C LYS A 17 4.64 -26.69 -12.01
N GLY A 18 3.42 -27.19 -12.23
CA GLY A 18 2.95 -27.64 -13.55
C GLY A 18 2.16 -26.59 -14.33
N VAL A 19 2.07 -25.36 -13.83
CA VAL A 19 1.25 -24.33 -14.46
C VAL A 19 2.04 -23.64 -15.57
N SER A 20 1.42 -23.52 -16.74
CA SER A 20 1.91 -22.80 -17.91
C SER A 20 1.05 -21.57 -18.18
N LEU A 21 1.59 -20.57 -18.89
CA LEU A 21 0.88 -19.35 -19.25
C LEU A 21 0.55 -19.37 -20.74
N PHE A 22 -0.67 -19.00 -21.10
CA PHE A 22 -1.14 -18.98 -22.48
C PHE A 22 -1.74 -17.62 -22.85
N ILE A 23 -1.51 -17.17 -24.08
CA ILE A 23 -2.29 -16.12 -24.72
C ILE A 23 -3.52 -16.79 -25.35
N VAL A 24 -4.70 -16.39 -24.90
CA VAL A 24 -6.00 -16.85 -25.43
C VAL A 24 -6.75 -15.62 -25.94
N PRO A 25 -6.71 -15.31 -27.24
CA PRO A 25 -7.35 -14.11 -27.76
C PRO A 25 -8.86 -14.31 -27.87
N LYS A 26 -9.65 -13.23 -27.73
CA LYS A 26 -11.13 -13.28 -27.92
C LYS A 26 -11.50 -13.71 -29.34
N PHE A 27 -10.76 -13.23 -30.33
CA PHE A 27 -10.88 -13.62 -31.73
C PHE A 27 -9.54 -14.19 -32.17
N ASN A 28 -9.56 -15.23 -33.00
CA ASN A 28 -8.34 -15.72 -33.62
C ASN A 28 -7.72 -14.60 -34.46
N VAL A 29 -6.40 -14.59 -34.60
CA VAL A 29 -5.66 -13.56 -35.35
C VAL A 29 -5.08 -14.23 -36.58
N ASN A 30 -5.40 -13.71 -37.76
CA ASN A 30 -4.88 -14.21 -39.02
C ASN A 30 -3.41 -13.78 -39.23
N ALA A 31 -2.73 -14.38 -40.20
CA ALA A 31 -1.32 -14.07 -40.49
C ALA A 31 -1.07 -12.60 -40.90
N ASP A 32 -2.08 -11.94 -41.47
CA ASP A 32 -2.06 -10.51 -41.83
C ASP A 32 -2.47 -9.59 -40.67
N SER A 33 -2.57 -10.12 -39.45
CA SER A 33 -3.06 -9.44 -38.24
C SER A 33 -4.53 -9.02 -38.24
N SER A 34 -5.31 -9.40 -39.26
CA SER A 34 -6.76 -9.20 -39.26
C SER A 34 -7.47 -10.10 -38.25
N LEU A 35 -8.68 -9.71 -37.84
CA LEU A 35 -9.52 -10.52 -36.95
C LEU A 35 -10.10 -11.71 -37.70
N GLY A 36 -9.83 -12.91 -37.19
CA GLY A 36 -10.44 -14.16 -37.64
C GLY A 36 -11.72 -14.50 -36.86
N SER A 37 -12.03 -15.80 -36.81
CA SER A 37 -13.23 -16.33 -36.14
C SER A 37 -13.21 -16.08 -34.62
N ARG A 38 -14.40 -16.08 -34.01
CA ARG A 38 -14.56 -16.01 -32.55
C ARG A 38 -13.89 -17.23 -31.91
N ASN A 39 -12.95 -16.99 -31.00
CA ASN A 39 -12.30 -18.06 -30.24
C ASN A 39 -13.21 -18.53 -29.08
N GLY A 40 -13.00 -19.75 -28.62
CA GLY A 40 -13.79 -20.44 -27.59
C GLY A 40 -13.65 -19.92 -26.16
N ILE A 41 -13.49 -18.62 -25.95
CA ILE A 41 -13.38 -17.97 -24.63
C ILE A 41 -14.55 -17.01 -24.40
N PHE A 42 -15.39 -17.28 -23.41
CA PHE A 42 -16.67 -16.61 -23.21
C PHE A 42 -16.81 -16.08 -21.78
N CYS A 43 -17.51 -14.95 -21.65
CA CYS A 43 -17.98 -14.46 -20.35
C CYS A 43 -19.32 -15.16 -20.05
N SER A 44 -19.34 -16.01 -19.03
CA SER A 44 -20.52 -16.80 -18.63
C SER A 44 -21.33 -16.16 -17.50
N GLY A 45 -20.76 -15.17 -16.81
CA GLY A 45 -21.45 -14.40 -15.77
C GLY A 45 -20.67 -13.16 -15.37
N ILE A 46 -21.35 -12.20 -14.74
CA ILE A 46 -20.76 -10.98 -14.18
C ILE A 46 -21.09 -10.90 -12.69
N GLU A 47 -20.09 -10.62 -11.87
CA GLU A 47 -20.23 -10.57 -10.42
C GLU A 47 -20.94 -9.30 -9.92
N HIS A 48 -21.85 -9.48 -8.96
CA HIS A 48 -22.48 -8.39 -8.20
C HIS A 48 -21.58 -7.98 -7.04
N LYS A 49 -20.82 -6.90 -7.23
CA LYS A 49 -19.77 -6.44 -6.31
C LYS A 49 -20.26 -5.34 -5.38
N MET A 50 -19.54 -5.13 -4.27
CA MET A 50 -19.71 -3.98 -3.37
C MET A 50 -19.42 -2.63 -4.06
N GLY A 51 -18.37 -2.57 -4.88
CA GLY A 51 -17.91 -1.37 -5.57
C GLY A 51 -17.38 -1.68 -6.96
N ILE A 52 -16.67 -0.71 -7.55
CA ILE A 52 -16.05 -0.75 -8.88
C ILE A 52 -17.00 -1.29 -9.96
N HIS A 53 -18.27 -0.86 -9.91
CA HIS A 53 -19.32 -1.40 -10.78
C HIS A 53 -19.07 -1.15 -12.28
N GLY A 54 -18.35 -0.07 -12.61
CA GLY A 54 -17.93 0.21 -13.98
C GLY A 54 -16.88 -0.77 -14.54
N ASN A 55 -16.30 -1.62 -13.70
CA ASN A 55 -15.38 -2.68 -14.10
C ASN A 55 -16.10 -4.03 -14.10
N ALA A 56 -16.25 -4.64 -15.28
CA ALA A 56 -16.84 -5.97 -15.42
C ALA A 56 -15.89 -7.03 -14.84
N THR A 57 -16.37 -7.76 -13.83
CA THR A 57 -15.65 -8.89 -13.23
C THR A 57 -16.41 -10.13 -13.62
N CYS A 58 -15.77 -11.02 -14.34
CA CYS A 58 -16.46 -12.04 -15.11
C CYS A 58 -16.07 -13.46 -14.67
N GLN A 59 -17.03 -14.36 -14.66
CA GLN A 59 -16.76 -15.77 -14.84
C GLN A 59 -16.39 -16.00 -16.31
N ILE A 60 -15.25 -16.65 -16.56
CA ILE A 60 -14.75 -16.93 -17.91
C ILE A 60 -14.77 -18.44 -18.15
N THR A 61 -15.47 -18.85 -19.22
CA THR A 61 -15.54 -20.24 -19.69
C THR A 61 -14.65 -20.40 -20.93
N LEU A 62 -13.89 -21.49 -20.98
CA LEU A 62 -13.08 -21.88 -22.14
C LEU A 62 -13.62 -23.20 -22.71
N GLU A 63 -14.07 -23.18 -23.96
CA GLU A 63 -14.65 -24.33 -24.69
C GLU A 63 -13.89 -24.51 -26.01
N GLY A 64 -12.97 -25.48 -26.05
CA GLY A 64 -12.12 -25.67 -27.23
C GLY A 64 -11.32 -24.41 -27.63
N ALA A 65 -11.03 -23.53 -26.66
CA ALA A 65 -10.32 -22.29 -26.89
C ALA A 65 -8.90 -22.56 -27.40
N THR A 66 -8.52 -21.92 -28.49
CA THR A 66 -7.15 -21.97 -28.99
C THR A 66 -6.29 -20.97 -28.20
N GLY A 67 -5.17 -21.43 -27.67
CA GLY A 67 -4.21 -20.61 -26.94
C GLY A 67 -2.77 -20.90 -27.34
N SER A 68 -1.93 -19.88 -27.29
CA SER A 68 -0.50 -19.98 -27.60
C SER A 68 0.31 -19.90 -26.31
N LEU A 69 1.25 -20.83 -26.11
CA LEU A 69 2.12 -20.86 -24.94
C LEU A 69 2.99 -19.59 -24.87
N VAL A 70 3.07 -18.98 -23.70
CA VAL A 70 3.97 -17.86 -23.40
C VAL A 70 5.20 -18.38 -22.69
N GLY A 71 6.36 -18.21 -23.31
CA GLY A 71 7.63 -18.69 -22.76
C GLY A 71 7.71 -20.23 -22.77
N HIS A 72 7.98 -20.83 -21.61
CA HIS A 72 8.22 -22.26 -21.49
C HIS A 72 7.09 -22.97 -20.73
N ALA A 73 6.88 -24.25 -21.08
CA ALA A 73 5.97 -25.12 -20.35
C ALA A 73 6.36 -25.20 -18.87
N ASN A 74 5.38 -25.26 -17.99
CA ASN A 74 5.52 -25.37 -16.54
C ASN A 74 6.24 -24.18 -15.87
N LYS A 75 6.37 -23.05 -16.58
CA LYS A 75 6.96 -21.78 -16.09
C LYS A 75 5.96 -20.62 -16.06
N GLY A 76 4.66 -20.92 -16.14
CA GLY A 76 3.61 -19.90 -16.24
C GLY A 76 3.54 -18.96 -15.04
N MET A 77 3.75 -19.50 -13.84
CA MET A 77 3.77 -18.68 -12.63
C MET A 77 4.98 -17.74 -12.56
N ASN A 78 6.15 -18.18 -13.01
CA ASN A 78 7.33 -17.33 -13.11
C ASN A 78 7.07 -16.14 -14.05
N ALA A 79 6.48 -16.40 -15.21
CA ALA A 79 6.09 -15.35 -16.15
C ALA A 79 5.06 -14.39 -15.53
N MET A 80 4.09 -14.92 -14.79
CA MET A 80 3.05 -14.09 -14.18
C MET A 80 3.56 -13.27 -12.99
N PHE A 81 4.52 -13.76 -12.21
CA PHE A 81 5.13 -12.99 -11.11
C PHE A 81 5.77 -11.68 -11.58
N VAL A 82 6.32 -11.64 -12.80
CA VAL A 82 6.85 -10.40 -13.39
C VAL A 82 5.73 -9.35 -13.53
N MET A 83 4.57 -9.76 -14.04
CA MET A 83 3.41 -8.87 -14.21
C MET A 83 2.74 -8.52 -12.87
N MET A 84 2.72 -9.45 -11.92
CA MET A 84 2.12 -9.23 -10.60
C MET A 84 2.82 -8.12 -9.81
N ASN A 85 4.14 -7.94 -9.95
CA ASN A 85 4.83 -6.83 -9.28
C ASN A 85 4.27 -5.47 -9.73
N ALA A 86 4.17 -5.26 -11.05
CA ALA A 86 3.57 -4.05 -11.61
C ALA A 86 2.09 -3.90 -11.22
N ALA A 87 1.32 -5.00 -11.25
CA ALA A 87 -0.09 -4.99 -10.84
C ALA A 87 -0.26 -4.56 -9.38
N ARG A 88 0.58 -5.07 -8.45
CA ARG A 88 0.55 -4.71 -7.02
C ARG A 88 0.91 -3.26 -6.77
N LEU A 89 1.89 -2.71 -7.51
CA LEU A 89 2.19 -1.27 -7.48
C LEU A 89 0.99 -0.46 -7.98
N GLY A 90 0.34 -0.91 -9.07
CA GLY A 90 -0.89 -0.32 -9.60
C GLY A 90 -2.03 -0.30 -8.59
N VAL A 91 -2.23 -1.38 -7.84
CA VAL A 91 -3.24 -1.48 -6.78
C VAL A 91 -2.96 -0.51 -5.63
N GLY A 92 -1.71 -0.39 -5.19
CA GLY A 92 -1.32 0.63 -4.22
C GLY A 92 -1.64 2.05 -4.73
N ASN A 93 -1.38 2.32 -6.00
CA ASN A 93 -1.68 3.60 -6.64
C ASN A 93 -3.18 3.89 -6.79
N GLN A 94 -4.01 2.87 -7.05
CA GLN A 94 -5.47 3.03 -7.07
C GLN A 94 -5.99 3.49 -5.70
N SER A 95 -5.47 2.89 -4.61
CA SER A 95 -5.82 3.31 -3.25
C SER A 95 -5.34 4.73 -2.92
N LEU A 96 -4.15 5.09 -3.41
CA LEU A 96 -3.64 6.46 -3.30
C LEU A 96 -4.56 7.48 -3.99
N GLY A 97 -5.03 7.17 -5.20
CA GLY A 97 -5.99 8.00 -5.93
C GLY A 97 -7.31 8.20 -5.18
N LEU A 98 -7.86 7.11 -4.62
CA LEU A 98 -9.08 7.17 -3.80
C LEU A 98 -8.89 7.97 -2.50
N THR A 99 -7.71 7.84 -1.88
CA THR A 99 -7.35 8.63 -0.69
C THR A 99 -7.33 10.12 -1.01
N GLU A 100 -6.68 10.50 -2.12
CA GLU A 100 -6.53 11.89 -2.52
C GLU A 100 -7.88 12.53 -2.83
N VAL A 101 -8.73 11.90 -3.65
CA VAL A 101 -10.03 12.46 -4.02
C VAL A 101 -10.96 12.56 -2.81
N ALA A 102 -10.97 11.56 -1.91
CA ALA A 102 -11.76 11.63 -0.69
C ALA A 102 -11.29 12.75 0.24
N TYR A 103 -9.98 12.94 0.38
CA TYR A 103 -9.39 14.04 1.17
C TYR A 103 -9.78 15.40 0.61
N GLN A 104 -9.64 15.62 -0.69
CA GLN A 104 -9.96 16.91 -1.32
C GLN A 104 -11.43 17.28 -1.12
N ASN A 105 -12.34 16.33 -1.31
CA ASN A 105 -13.77 16.53 -1.09
C ASN A 105 -14.10 16.81 0.39
N ALA A 106 -13.54 16.03 1.31
CA ALA A 106 -13.74 16.24 2.75
C ALA A 106 -13.17 17.57 3.24
N LEU A 107 -12.02 17.99 2.73
CA LEU A 107 -11.43 19.28 3.08
C LEU A 107 -12.30 20.45 2.61
N ALA A 108 -12.80 20.39 1.37
CA ALA A 108 -13.70 21.40 0.84
C ALA A 108 -14.97 21.48 1.69
N TYR A 109 -15.63 20.35 1.93
CA TYR A 109 -16.83 20.28 2.76
C TYR A 109 -16.60 20.81 4.18
N ALA A 110 -15.47 20.47 4.81
CA ALA A 110 -15.17 20.90 6.17
C ALA A 110 -14.96 22.42 6.32
N LYS A 111 -14.53 23.10 5.26
CA LYS A 111 -14.38 24.57 5.24
C LYS A 111 -15.72 25.30 5.15
N ASP A 112 -16.72 24.67 4.54
CA ASP A 112 -18.01 25.30 4.27
C ASP A 112 -19.08 24.91 5.28
N ARG A 113 -19.10 23.65 5.73
CA ARG A 113 -20.12 23.13 6.64
C ARG A 113 -20.03 23.82 8.00
N LEU A 114 -21.08 24.53 8.39
CA LEU A 114 -21.21 25.18 9.69
C LEU A 114 -21.90 24.25 10.70
N GLN A 115 -21.27 24.00 11.84
CA GLN A 115 -21.88 23.25 12.94
C GLN A 115 -21.14 23.47 14.26
N MET A 116 -21.88 23.81 15.32
CA MET A 116 -21.36 24.15 16.66
C MET A 116 -20.37 25.32 16.65
N ARG A 117 -19.94 25.77 17.84
CA ARG A 117 -18.86 26.75 18.01
C ARG A 117 -17.57 26.04 18.39
N SER A 118 -16.42 26.63 18.06
CA SER A 118 -15.12 26.13 18.49
C SER A 118 -15.03 26.13 20.02
N LEU A 119 -14.42 25.07 20.57
CA LEU A 119 -14.15 24.93 22.01
C LEU A 119 -13.24 26.04 22.58
N SER A 120 -12.47 26.73 21.71
CA SER A 120 -11.58 27.83 22.08
C SER A 120 -12.19 29.22 21.78
N GLY A 121 -13.52 29.29 21.74
CA GLY A 121 -14.28 30.49 21.41
C GLY A 121 -14.53 30.67 19.91
N THR A 122 -15.57 31.44 19.61
CA THR A 122 -16.10 31.68 18.26
C THR A 122 -15.03 32.09 17.24
N LYS A 123 -14.97 31.38 16.10
CA LYS A 123 -14.02 31.66 15.01
C LYS A 123 -14.64 32.40 13.83
N ALA A 124 -15.91 32.14 13.52
CA ALA A 124 -16.67 32.84 12.49
C ALA A 124 -17.76 33.69 13.15
N LYS A 125 -17.39 34.92 13.56
CA LYS A 125 -18.26 35.82 14.33
C LYS A 125 -19.53 36.19 13.57
N ASP A 126 -19.45 36.32 12.24
CA ASP A 126 -20.55 36.75 11.37
C ASP A 126 -21.44 35.58 10.89
N LYS A 127 -21.19 34.36 11.36
CA LYS A 127 -21.94 33.15 10.97
C LYS A 127 -22.69 32.57 12.18
N PRO A 128 -23.79 31.82 11.97
CA PRO A 128 -24.56 31.21 13.07
C PRO A 128 -23.81 30.09 13.81
N ALA A 129 -22.83 29.47 13.16
CA ALA A 129 -21.93 28.47 13.72
C ALA A 129 -20.54 28.59 13.06
N ASP A 130 -19.53 27.93 13.64
CA ASP A 130 -18.20 27.88 13.05
C ASP A 130 -18.11 26.75 11.99
N PRO A 131 -17.28 26.91 10.95
CA PRO A 131 -16.96 25.82 10.03
C PRO A 131 -16.36 24.63 10.77
N ILE A 132 -16.76 23.40 10.43
CA ILE A 132 -16.34 22.21 11.18
C ILE A 132 -14.83 21.96 11.17
N ILE A 133 -14.08 22.51 10.21
CA ILE A 133 -12.61 22.46 10.17
C ILE A 133 -11.94 23.07 11.42
N VAL A 134 -12.64 23.87 12.23
CA VAL A 134 -12.08 24.39 13.48
C VAL A 134 -11.99 23.32 14.58
N HIS A 135 -12.74 22.22 14.45
CA HIS A 135 -12.82 21.18 15.48
C HIS A 135 -11.60 20.26 15.43
N PRO A 136 -10.95 19.95 16.58
CA PRO A 136 -9.73 19.16 16.61
C PRO A 136 -9.85 17.78 15.94
N ASP A 137 -10.97 17.09 16.13
CA ASP A 137 -11.14 15.74 15.57
C ASP A 137 -11.35 15.77 14.05
N VAL A 138 -12.06 16.77 13.51
CA VAL A 138 -12.16 17.01 12.06
C VAL A 138 -10.77 17.27 11.47
N ARG A 139 -9.93 18.05 12.16
CA ARG A 139 -8.54 18.26 11.73
C ARG A 139 -7.73 16.98 11.76
N LYS A 140 -7.88 16.15 12.79
CA LYS A 140 -7.24 14.84 12.88
C LYS A 140 -7.63 13.96 11.69
N MET A 141 -8.93 13.86 11.38
CA MET A 141 -9.45 13.10 10.24
C MET A 141 -8.83 13.56 8.90
N LEU A 142 -8.84 14.86 8.65
CA LEU A 142 -8.27 15.45 7.43
C LEU A 142 -6.75 15.28 7.34
N LEU A 143 -6.04 15.48 8.45
CA LEU A 143 -4.59 15.32 8.51
C LEU A 143 -4.16 13.85 8.36
N THR A 144 -4.96 12.89 8.85
CA THR A 144 -4.73 11.46 8.62
C THR A 144 -4.78 11.14 7.13
N ALA A 145 -5.84 11.55 6.44
CA ALA A 145 -5.97 11.31 5.00
C ALA A 145 -4.85 12.00 4.21
N ARG A 146 -4.53 13.26 4.55
CA ARG A 146 -3.42 14.00 3.94
C ARG A 146 -2.07 13.31 4.16
N ALA A 147 -1.79 12.88 5.38
CA ALA A 147 -0.52 12.22 5.71
C ALA A 147 -0.34 10.90 4.96
N TYR A 148 -1.42 10.12 4.80
CA TYR A 148 -1.36 8.89 4.01
C TYR A 148 -1.27 9.17 2.50
N ALA A 149 -1.98 10.17 1.97
CA ALA A 149 -1.89 10.55 0.57
C ALA A 149 -0.49 11.03 0.19
N GLU A 150 0.07 11.98 0.94
CA GLU A 150 1.38 12.55 0.61
C GLU A 150 2.52 11.57 0.84
N GLY A 151 2.49 10.78 1.91
CA GLY A 151 3.47 9.71 2.15
C GLY A 151 3.37 8.59 1.11
N GLY A 152 2.15 8.18 0.77
CA GLY A 152 1.88 7.16 -0.24
C GLY A 152 2.37 7.58 -1.63
N ARG A 153 2.19 8.87 -1.99
CA ARG A 153 2.71 9.43 -3.23
C ARG A 153 4.24 9.43 -3.28
N ALA A 154 4.91 9.79 -2.18
CA ALA A 154 6.37 9.75 -2.12
C ALA A 154 6.91 8.32 -2.33
N LEU A 155 6.31 7.32 -1.66
CA LEU A 155 6.67 5.93 -1.84
C LEU A 155 6.36 5.43 -3.26
N ALA A 156 5.18 5.74 -3.80
CA ALA A 156 4.78 5.31 -5.14
C ALA A 156 5.74 5.84 -6.22
N ILE A 157 6.08 7.13 -6.16
CA ILE A 157 7.06 7.75 -7.08
C ILE A 157 8.43 7.10 -6.94
N TYR A 158 8.88 6.83 -5.70
CA TYR A 158 10.16 6.16 -5.47
C TYR A 158 10.17 4.75 -6.10
N CYS A 159 9.10 3.97 -5.92
CA CYS A 159 8.97 2.66 -6.54
C CYS A 159 8.90 2.74 -8.08
N SER A 160 8.23 3.73 -8.66
CA SER A 160 8.25 3.95 -10.12
C SER A 160 9.65 4.22 -10.63
N VAL A 161 10.45 5.04 -9.94
CA VAL A 161 11.86 5.28 -10.31
C VAL A 161 12.69 4.00 -10.21
N LEU A 162 12.46 3.16 -9.19
CA LEU A 162 13.15 1.87 -9.08
C LEU A 162 12.77 0.91 -10.20
N LEU A 163 11.49 0.86 -10.59
CA LEU A 163 11.00 0.04 -11.68
C LEU A 163 11.64 0.43 -13.02
N GLU A 164 11.71 1.74 -13.31
CA GLU A 164 12.42 2.23 -14.50
C GLU A 164 13.90 1.87 -14.47
N LYS A 165 14.56 2.02 -13.31
CA LYS A 165 15.97 1.62 -13.16
C LYS A 165 16.17 0.13 -13.35
N GLU A 166 15.30 -0.72 -12.80
CA GLU A 166 15.35 -2.17 -12.95
C GLU A 166 15.29 -2.59 -14.42
N HIS A 167 14.41 -1.97 -15.21
CA HIS A 167 14.20 -2.34 -16.61
C HIS A 167 15.20 -1.70 -17.59
N HIS A 168 15.62 -0.46 -17.32
CA HIS A 168 16.25 0.37 -18.36
C HIS A 168 17.61 0.97 -17.99
N HIS A 169 18.06 0.87 -16.73
CA HIS A 169 19.35 1.46 -16.36
C HIS A 169 20.49 0.76 -17.11
N PRO A 170 21.52 1.47 -17.65
CA PRO A 170 22.59 0.84 -18.42
C PRO A 170 23.48 -0.10 -17.59
N ASP A 171 23.75 0.24 -16.33
CA ASP A 171 24.51 -0.59 -15.38
C ASP A 171 23.65 -1.72 -14.78
N GLU A 172 24.09 -2.98 -14.97
CA GLU A 172 23.45 -4.20 -14.47
C GLU A 172 23.37 -4.28 -12.94
N LYS A 173 24.38 -3.75 -12.24
CA LYS A 173 24.39 -3.73 -10.78
C LYS A 173 23.28 -2.82 -10.27
N VAL A 174 23.08 -1.66 -10.91
CA VAL A 174 21.99 -0.74 -10.57
C VAL A 174 20.63 -1.36 -10.86
N ARG A 175 20.49 -2.10 -11.98
CA ARG A 175 19.24 -2.84 -12.27
C ARG A 175 18.92 -3.84 -11.15
N THR A 176 19.90 -4.66 -10.79
CA THR A 176 19.78 -5.68 -9.74
C THR A 176 19.46 -5.07 -8.37
N ASP A 177 20.23 -4.06 -7.95
CA ASP A 177 20.00 -3.39 -6.66
C ASP A 177 18.62 -2.70 -6.60
N SER A 178 18.14 -2.15 -7.73
CA SER A 178 16.83 -1.51 -7.82
C SER A 178 15.70 -2.54 -7.74
N GLY A 179 15.81 -3.66 -8.47
CA GLY A 179 14.83 -4.74 -8.44
C GLY A 179 14.72 -5.39 -7.06
N GLU A 180 15.85 -5.57 -6.36
CA GLU A 180 15.83 -6.06 -4.98
C GLU A 180 15.09 -5.10 -4.03
N MET A 181 15.40 -3.80 -4.10
CA MET A 181 14.72 -2.79 -3.29
C MET A 181 13.21 -2.74 -3.63
N LEU A 182 12.86 -2.77 -4.91
CA LEU A 182 11.47 -2.77 -5.37
C LEU A 182 10.71 -4.01 -4.88
N SER A 183 11.35 -5.17 -4.91
CA SER A 183 10.78 -6.44 -4.43
C SER A 183 10.43 -6.40 -2.92
N LEU A 184 11.21 -5.68 -2.11
CA LEU A 184 10.89 -5.43 -0.69
C LEU A 184 9.72 -4.45 -0.53
N LEU A 185 9.72 -3.37 -1.31
CA LEU A 185 8.74 -2.28 -1.16
C LEU A 185 7.37 -2.60 -1.78
N THR A 186 7.30 -3.48 -2.78
CA THR A 186 6.05 -3.84 -3.47
C THR A 186 4.95 -4.35 -2.52
N PRO A 187 5.19 -5.33 -1.63
CA PRO A 187 4.15 -5.76 -0.68
C PRO A 187 3.75 -4.64 0.30
N ILE A 188 4.67 -3.73 0.66
CA ILE A 188 4.38 -2.56 1.49
C ILE A 188 3.49 -1.58 0.71
N VAL A 189 3.83 -1.24 -0.54
CA VAL A 189 2.99 -0.42 -1.42
C VAL A 189 1.60 -1.02 -1.53
N LYS A 190 1.49 -2.32 -1.78
CA LYS A 190 0.20 -2.98 -1.93
C LYS A 190 -0.59 -2.94 -0.61
N ALA A 191 -0.10 -3.57 0.46
CA ALA A 191 -0.92 -3.73 1.66
C ALA A 191 -1.04 -2.45 2.48
N PHE A 192 0.06 -1.73 2.71
CA PHE A 192 0.05 -0.55 3.58
C PHE A 192 -0.74 0.61 2.97
N LEU A 193 -0.65 0.88 1.66
CA LEU A 193 -1.44 1.95 1.05
C LEU A 193 -2.92 1.55 0.90
N THR A 194 -3.23 0.26 0.74
CA THR A 194 -4.62 -0.19 0.61
C THR A 194 -5.36 -0.19 1.94
N ASP A 195 -4.73 -0.67 3.02
CA ASP A 195 -5.28 -0.56 4.37
C ASP A 195 -5.53 0.92 4.73
N ASN A 196 -4.51 1.75 4.58
CA ASN A 196 -4.60 3.14 4.97
C ASN A 196 -5.47 3.98 4.03
N GLY A 197 -5.60 3.61 2.76
CA GLY A 197 -6.53 4.27 1.85
C GLY A 197 -7.99 3.94 2.15
N TRP A 198 -8.29 2.72 2.60
CA TRP A 198 -9.63 2.40 3.11
C TRP A 198 -9.94 3.15 4.41
N ILE A 199 -8.98 3.20 5.36
CA ILE A 199 -9.12 4.02 6.58
C ILE A 199 -9.35 5.49 6.24
N ALA A 200 -8.58 6.05 5.31
CA ALA A 200 -8.66 7.45 4.94
C ALA A 200 -9.98 7.79 4.22
N THR A 201 -10.43 6.97 3.27
CA THR A 201 -11.71 7.16 2.58
C THR A 201 -12.89 7.09 3.55
N SER A 202 -12.90 6.10 4.44
CA SER A 202 -13.92 5.95 5.50
C SER A 202 -13.90 7.16 6.45
N THR A 203 -12.71 7.59 6.87
CA THR A 203 -12.55 8.77 7.73
C THR A 203 -12.99 10.07 7.03
N CYS A 204 -12.72 10.21 5.73
CA CYS A 204 -13.19 11.36 4.94
C CYS A 204 -14.71 11.35 4.77
N GLN A 205 -15.33 10.17 4.62
CA GLN A 205 -16.78 10.03 4.64
C GLN A 205 -17.35 10.51 5.99
N GLN A 206 -16.69 10.18 7.10
CA GLN A 206 -17.09 10.60 8.45
C GLN A 206 -17.11 12.14 8.61
N VAL A 207 -16.22 12.87 7.93
CA VAL A 207 -16.20 14.35 7.94
C VAL A 207 -17.52 14.94 7.43
N PHE A 208 -18.22 14.25 6.53
CA PHE A 208 -19.52 14.70 6.02
C PHE A 208 -20.67 14.45 7.01
N GLY A 209 -20.46 13.66 8.06
CA GLY A 209 -21.52 13.16 8.93
C GLY A 209 -22.57 12.38 8.14
N GLY A 210 -23.85 12.57 8.45
CA GLY A 210 -24.94 11.88 7.76
C GLY A 210 -24.97 12.08 6.24
N HIS A 211 -24.49 13.22 5.73
CA HIS A 211 -24.43 13.48 4.29
C HIS A 211 -23.46 12.52 3.58
N GLY A 212 -22.40 12.07 4.27
CA GLY A 212 -21.42 11.15 3.70
C GLY A 212 -22.01 9.77 3.39
N TYR A 213 -23.15 9.43 3.98
CA TYR A 213 -23.86 8.17 3.72
C TYR A 213 -24.83 8.26 2.52
N ILE A 214 -25.02 9.46 1.96
CA ILE A 214 -25.90 9.69 0.80
C ILE A 214 -25.10 9.56 -0.49
N LYS A 215 -25.62 8.77 -1.44
CA LYS A 215 -24.97 8.49 -2.74
C LYS A 215 -24.62 9.76 -3.52
N ASP A 216 -25.47 10.79 -3.46
CA ASP A 216 -25.30 12.04 -4.19
C ASP A 216 -24.01 12.80 -3.83
N THR A 217 -23.43 12.54 -2.65
CA THR A 217 -22.14 13.13 -2.27
C THR A 217 -20.93 12.43 -2.89
N GLY A 218 -21.10 11.20 -3.38
CA GLY A 218 -20.02 10.36 -3.92
C GLY A 218 -19.06 9.77 -2.88
N MET A 219 -19.08 10.22 -1.62
CA MET A 219 -18.12 9.77 -0.60
C MET A 219 -18.22 8.28 -0.30
N GLU A 220 -19.46 7.75 -0.25
CA GLU A 220 -19.71 6.32 -0.01
C GLU A 220 -19.14 5.42 -1.13
N GLN A 221 -19.10 5.93 -2.37
CA GLN A 221 -18.50 5.20 -3.49
C GLN A 221 -17.00 5.00 -3.27
N TYR A 222 -16.26 6.02 -2.81
CA TYR A 222 -14.82 5.90 -2.57
C TYR A 222 -14.51 4.82 -1.52
N VAL A 223 -15.35 4.69 -0.49
CA VAL A 223 -15.20 3.65 0.54
C VAL A 223 -15.44 2.25 -0.04
N ARG A 224 -16.49 2.07 -0.84
CA ARG A 224 -16.80 0.79 -1.51
C ARG A 224 -15.72 0.41 -2.51
N ASP A 225 -15.26 1.37 -3.31
CA ASP A 225 -14.26 1.15 -4.35
C ASP A 225 -12.85 0.93 -3.76
N ALA A 226 -12.54 1.48 -2.58
CA ALA A 226 -11.27 1.20 -1.89
C ALA A 226 -11.21 -0.22 -1.30
N ARG A 227 -12.35 -0.81 -0.94
CA ARG A 227 -12.40 -2.09 -0.20
C ARG A 227 -11.77 -3.25 -0.97
N ILE A 228 -11.93 -3.29 -2.29
CA ILE A 228 -11.41 -4.36 -3.15
C ILE A 228 -9.88 -4.37 -3.20
N ASN A 229 -9.24 -3.21 -3.04
CA ASN A 229 -7.79 -3.07 -3.16
C ASN A 229 -7.04 -3.86 -2.08
N MET A 230 -7.67 -4.11 -0.93
CA MET A 230 -7.13 -4.94 0.14
C MET A 230 -7.26 -6.45 -0.13
N ILE A 231 -8.01 -6.85 -1.16
CA ILE A 231 -8.40 -8.24 -1.43
C ILE A 231 -7.68 -8.78 -2.68
N TYR A 232 -7.87 -8.14 -3.84
CA TYR A 232 -7.32 -8.68 -5.10
C TYR A 232 -5.80 -8.46 -5.23
N GLU A 233 -5.21 -9.05 -6.29
CA GLU A 233 -3.76 -9.05 -6.52
C GLU A 233 -2.95 -9.59 -5.33
N GLY A 234 -3.58 -10.50 -4.58
CA GLY A 234 -3.13 -11.07 -3.32
C GLY A 234 -3.61 -10.24 -2.13
N THR A 235 -4.37 -10.86 -1.22
CA THR A 235 -4.90 -10.20 -0.01
C THR A 235 -3.78 -9.57 0.79
N ASN A 236 -4.10 -8.57 1.62
CA ASN A 236 -3.08 -7.91 2.44
C ASN A 236 -2.34 -8.89 3.36
N THR A 237 -3.00 -9.92 3.89
CA THR A 237 -2.35 -11.03 4.60
C THR A 237 -1.32 -11.78 3.74
N ILE A 238 -1.64 -12.06 2.47
CA ILE A 238 -0.68 -12.70 1.55
C ILE A 238 0.51 -11.79 1.27
N GLN A 239 0.31 -10.48 1.12
CA GLN A 239 1.42 -9.53 0.96
C GLN A 239 2.29 -9.45 2.23
N SER A 240 1.67 -9.49 3.40
CA SER A 240 2.36 -9.53 4.69
C SER A 240 3.22 -10.78 4.86
N LEU A 241 2.69 -11.94 4.47
CA LEU A 241 3.44 -13.21 4.46
C LEU A 241 4.58 -13.19 3.43
N ASP A 242 4.34 -12.63 2.24
CA ASP A 242 5.37 -12.44 1.23
C ASP A 242 6.51 -11.56 1.76
N LEU A 243 6.17 -10.42 2.38
CA LEU A 243 7.15 -9.52 2.98
C LEU A 243 7.98 -10.22 4.07
N LEU A 244 7.34 -10.68 5.16
CA LEU A 244 8.06 -11.22 6.30
C LEU A 244 8.76 -12.53 5.94
N GLY A 245 8.04 -13.50 5.37
CA GLY A 245 8.59 -14.81 5.07
C GLY A 245 9.59 -14.78 3.91
N ARG A 246 9.19 -14.24 2.75
CA ARG A 246 9.98 -14.36 1.50
C ARG A 246 10.95 -13.22 1.26
N LYS A 247 10.58 -11.97 1.56
CA LYS A 247 11.43 -10.80 1.26
C LYS A 247 12.41 -10.47 2.38
N VAL A 248 12.10 -10.87 3.61
CA VAL A 248 12.93 -10.59 4.79
C VAL A 248 13.59 -11.86 5.32
N LEU A 249 12.85 -12.84 5.82
CA LEU A 249 13.45 -13.98 6.52
C LEU A 249 14.24 -14.90 5.58
N SER A 250 13.73 -15.15 4.37
CA SER A 250 14.38 -16.05 3.40
C SER A 250 15.77 -15.57 2.92
N ASN A 251 16.10 -14.29 3.06
CA ASN A 251 17.42 -13.74 2.74
C ASN A 251 18.16 -13.21 3.98
N ASN A 252 17.78 -13.67 5.17
CA ASN A 252 18.35 -13.23 6.44
C ASN A 252 18.35 -11.70 6.59
N GLY A 253 17.30 -11.02 6.13
CA GLY A 253 17.11 -9.57 6.21
C GLY A 253 18.02 -8.74 5.32
N ALA A 254 18.65 -9.32 4.30
CA ALA A 254 19.60 -8.61 3.43
C ALA A 254 18.99 -7.38 2.76
N THR A 255 17.79 -7.52 2.18
CA THR A 255 17.11 -6.41 1.52
C THR A 255 16.60 -5.37 2.52
N LEU A 256 16.11 -5.80 3.69
CA LEU A 256 15.73 -4.88 4.77
C LEU A 256 16.92 -4.03 5.23
N ARG A 257 18.11 -4.62 5.36
CA ARG A 257 19.35 -3.88 5.67
C ARG A 257 19.70 -2.87 4.58
N LYS A 258 19.45 -3.15 3.29
CA LYS A 258 19.65 -2.17 2.21
C LYS A 258 18.76 -0.93 2.43
N PHE A 259 17.49 -1.11 2.80
CA PHE A 259 16.62 0.03 3.16
C PHE A 259 17.09 0.73 4.44
N GLY A 260 17.50 -0.04 5.46
CA GLY A 260 18.05 0.49 6.71
C GLY A 260 19.29 1.38 6.49
N LYS A 261 20.11 1.11 5.47
CA LYS A 261 21.24 2.00 5.09
C LYS A 261 20.77 3.38 4.63
N LEU A 262 19.61 3.50 3.98
CA LEU A 262 19.05 4.80 3.58
C LEU A 262 18.65 5.62 4.82
N ILE A 263 18.06 4.96 5.83
CA ILE A 263 17.73 5.59 7.10
C ILE A 263 19.01 5.98 7.83
N ALA A 264 19.99 5.07 7.93
CA ALA A 264 21.26 5.36 8.59
C ALA A 264 22.01 6.54 7.95
N ALA A 265 21.98 6.66 6.62
CA ALA A 265 22.55 7.81 5.92
C ALA A 265 21.84 9.12 6.30
N LEU A 266 20.50 9.13 6.35
CA LEU A 266 19.73 10.30 6.77
C LEU A 266 19.98 10.66 8.23
N VAL A 267 20.09 9.67 9.11
CA VAL A 267 20.43 9.86 10.54
C VAL A 267 21.85 10.41 10.69
N ALA A 268 22.81 9.95 9.89
CA ALA A 268 24.16 10.49 9.90
C ALA A 268 24.21 11.94 9.41
N GLU A 269 23.40 12.29 8.40
CA GLU A 269 23.32 13.64 7.85
C GLU A 269 22.64 14.63 8.82
N GLU A 270 21.56 14.23 9.49
CA GLU A 270 20.68 15.14 10.24
C GLU A 270 20.64 14.87 11.75
N GLY A 271 21.39 13.89 12.27
CA GLY A 271 21.29 13.42 13.66
C GLY A 271 21.69 14.44 14.73
N VAL A 272 22.44 15.48 14.35
CA VAL A 272 22.82 16.61 15.22
C VAL A 272 22.05 17.89 14.90
N ASN A 273 21.15 17.87 13.91
CA ASN A 273 20.32 19.01 13.56
C ASN A 273 19.08 19.06 14.46
N GLU A 274 19.07 19.98 15.42
CA GLU A 274 17.96 20.15 16.37
C GLU A 274 16.59 20.33 15.69
N LYS A 275 16.55 21.00 14.53
CA LYS A 275 15.29 21.21 13.78
C LYS A 275 14.74 19.92 13.17
N MET A 276 15.60 18.91 13.01
CA MET A 276 15.24 17.60 12.47
C MET A 276 15.01 16.55 13.57
N ALA A 277 15.37 16.83 14.82
CA ALA A 277 15.33 15.87 15.93
C ALA A 277 13.95 15.21 16.12
N GLU A 278 12.86 15.97 15.94
CA GLU A 278 11.48 15.47 16.04
C GLU A 278 11.11 14.42 14.98
N PHE A 279 11.86 14.33 13.88
CA PHE A 279 11.66 13.35 12.80
C PHE A 279 12.75 12.27 12.80
N ILE A 280 14.00 12.63 13.10
CA ILE A 280 15.16 11.73 13.03
C ILE A 280 15.18 10.76 14.22
N ASN A 281 14.90 11.23 15.44
CA ASN A 281 14.94 10.38 16.62
C ASN A 281 13.93 9.22 16.54
N PRO A 282 12.66 9.44 16.12
CA PRO A 282 11.71 8.34 15.97
C PRO A 282 12.09 7.32 14.90
N ILE A 283 12.62 7.74 13.73
CA ILE A 283 13.01 6.80 12.68
C ILE A 283 14.28 6.01 13.05
N ALA A 284 15.24 6.65 13.73
CA ALA A 284 16.44 5.99 14.21
C ALA A 284 16.08 4.91 15.24
N TYR A 285 15.22 5.28 16.20
CA TYR A 285 14.68 4.34 17.19
C TYR A 285 13.96 3.17 16.53
N LEU A 286 13.05 3.43 15.60
CA LEU A 286 12.32 2.36 14.91
C LEU A 286 13.24 1.49 14.07
N GLY A 287 14.29 2.04 13.45
CA GLY A 287 15.29 1.27 12.70
C GLY A 287 16.01 0.22 13.57
N ASP A 288 16.43 0.60 14.78
CA ASP A 288 17.00 -0.34 15.76
C ASP A 288 15.96 -1.39 16.19
N LYS A 289 14.75 -0.95 16.54
CA LYS A 289 13.68 -1.85 16.99
C LYS A 289 13.22 -2.83 15.90
N MET A 290 13.19 -2.41 14.65
CA MET A 290 12.84 -3.26 13.51
C MET A 290 13.86 -4.38 13.33
N THR A 291 15.15 -4.08 13.51
CA THR A 291 16.21 -5.09 13.45
C THR A 291 16.02 -6.13 14.56
N LYS A 292 15.78 -5.68 15.79
CA LYS A 292 15.51 -6.57 16.94
C LYS A 292 14.26 -7.43 16.74
N LEU A 293 13.16 -6.81 16.35
CA LEU A 293 11.89 -7.50 16.06
C LEU A 293 12.08 -8.59 14.99
N THR A 294 12.76 -8.26 13.89
CA THR A 294 13.00 -9.19 12.79
C THR A 294 13.80 -10.41 13.25
N THR A 295 14.86 -10.18 14.04
CA THR A 295 15.68 -11.24 14.61
C THR A 295 14.90 -12.13 15.57
N GLU A 296 14.12 -11.54 16.48
CA GLU A 296 13.26 -12.27 17.43
C GLU A 296 12.23 -13.15 16.70
N LEU A 297 11.55 -12.60 15.71
CA LEU A 297 10.57 -13.35 14.90
C LEU A 297 11.25 -14.45 14.07
N GLY A 298 12.46 -14.19 13.55
CA GLY A 298 13.24 -15.20 12.84
C GLY A 298 13.61 -16.40 13.72
N PHE A 299 14.01 -16.17 14.97
CA PHE A 299 14.28 -17.25 15.93
C PHE A 299 13.03 -18.06 16.27
N LYS A 300 11.90 -17.38 16.50
CA LYS A 300 10.61 -18.05 16.73
C LYS A 300 10.17 -18.87 15.51
N ALA A 301 10.28 -18.30 14.32
CA ALA A 301 9.93 -18.94 13.06
C ALA A 301 10.75 -20.21 12.77
N PHE A 302 12.01 -20.24 13.22
CA PHE A 302 12.86 -21.43 13.10
C PHE A 302 12.35 -22.60 13.95
N GLN A 303 11.72 -22.31 15.10
CA GLN A 303 11.13 -23.32 15.98
C GLN A 303 9.70 -23.69 15.57
N ASN A 304 8.92 -22.70 15.12
CA ASN A 304 7.54 -22.86 14.70
C ASN A 304 7.22 -21.90 13.53
N ALA A 305 6.94 -22.46 12.34
CA ALA A 305 6.65 -21.66 11.15
C ALA A 305 5.37 -20.80 11.29
N ASP A 306 4.41 -21.19 12.13
CA ASP A 306 3.16 -20.44 12.34
C ASP A 306 3.42 -19.07 12.98
N GLU A 307 4.56 -18.87 13.64
CA GLU A 307 4.97 -17.58 14.19
C GLU A 307 5.15 -16.51 13.10
N VAL A 308 5.51 -16.91 11.88
CA VAL A 308 5.53 -16.00 10.73
C VAL A 308 4.11 -15.56 10.40
N GLY A 309 3.17 -16.50 10.37
CA GLY A 309 1.76 -16.21 10.06
C GLY A 309 1.12 -15.30 11.10
N ALA A 310 1.36 -15.57 12.39
CA ALA A 310 0.84 -14.78 13.49
C ALA A 310 1.34 -13.34 13.50
N ALA A 311 2.60 -13.10 13.10
CA ALA A 311 3.21 -11.76 13.15
C ALA A 311 3.13 -10.98 11.83
N ALA A 312 2.78 -11.62 10.71
CA ALA A 312 2.99 -11.06 9.37
C ALA A 312 2.32 -9.69 9.16
N VAL A 313 1.05 -9.54 9.54
CA VAL A 313 0.27 -8.31 9.28
C VAL A 313 0.80 -7.16 10.12
N ASP A 314 1.03 -7.39 11.41
CA ASP A 314 1.60 -6.40 12.32
C ASP A 314 3.01 -5.98 11.87
N TYR A 315 3.84 -6.95 11.49
CA TYR A 315 5.18 -6.69 10.96
C TYR A 315 5.14 -5.83 9.69
N LEU A 316 4.23 -6.12 8.76
CA LEU A 316 4.06 -5.30 7.55
C LEU A 316 3.66 -3.87 7.88
N ARG A 317 2.79 -3.68 8.88
CA ARG A 317 2.34 -2.35 9.29
C ARG A 317 3.47 -1.56 9.98
N VAL A 318 4.29 -2.22 10.80
CA VAL A 318 5.54 -1.63 11.35
C VAL A 318 6.53 -1.27 10.23
N ALA A 319 6.76 -2.16 9.26
CA ALA A 319 7.61 -1.91 8.11
C ALA A 319 7.10 -0.74 7.25
N GLY A 320 5.79 -0.65 7.04
CA GLY A 320 5.15 0.45 6.33
C GLY A 320 5.39 1.80 7.01
N HIS A 321 5.28 1.86 8.34
CA HIS A 321 5.61 3.06 9.10
C HIS A 321 7.10 3.41 9.07
N LEU A 322 8.00 2.42 9.06
CA LEU A 322 9.44 2.64 8.88
C LEU A 322 9.72 3.30 7.52
N VAL A 323 9.11 2.79 6.45
CA VAL A 323 9.24 3.32 5.09
C VAL A 323 8.64 4.73 4.98
N PHE A 324 7.41 4.94 5.46
CA PHE A 324 6.78 6.26 5.45
C PHE A 324 7.52 7.26 6.33
N GLY A 325 8.01 6.84 7.51
CA GLY A 325 8.80 7.67 8.40
C GLY A 325 10.06 8.21 7.71
N TYR A 326 10.76 7.36 6.95
CA TYR A 326 11.88 7.79 6.12
C TYR A 326 11.48 8.87 5.10
N PHE A 327 10.41 8.66 4.32
CA PHE A 327 9.97 9.65 3.32
C PHE A 327 9.46 10.94 3.96
N TRP A 328 8.75 10.87 5.09
CA TRP A 328 8.33 12.05 5.84
C TRP A 328 9.51 12.84 6.39
N ALA A 329 10.53 12.17 6.94
CA ALA A 329 11.75 12.83 7.38
C ALA A 329 12.51 13.47 6.21
N ARG A 330 12.62 12.81 5.05
CA ARG A 330 13.21 13.40 3.83
C ARG A 330 12.44 14.63 3.35
N MET A 331 11.11 14.57 3.32
CA MET A 331 10.29 15.72 2.94
C MET A 331 10.42 16.88 3.94
N ALA A 332 10.51 16.58 5.24
CA ALA A 332 10.74 17.59 6.29
C ALA A 332 12.13 18.23 6.17
N GLN A 333 13.17 17.45 5.90
CA GLN A 333 14.53 17.93 5.63
C GLN A 333 14.54 18.95 4.49
N VAL A 334 13.93 18.61 3.34
CA VAL A 334 13.84 19.52 2.20
C VAL A 334 13.05 20.77 2.57
N ALA A 335 11.90 20.63 3.22
CA ALA A 335 11.07 21.78 3.61
C ALA A 335 11.79 22.74 4.56
N LEU A 336 12.55 22.23 5.53
CA LEU A 336 13.35 23.05 6.44
C LEU A 336 14.49 23.77 5.70
N ARG A 337 15.14 23.11 4.74
CA ARG A 337 16.20 23.73 3.92
C ARG A 337 15.65 24.87 3.06
N GLU A 338 14.53 24.65 2.40
CA GLU A 338 13.85 25.67 1.58
C GLU A 338 13.43 26.88 2.41
N ILE A 339 12.81 26.65 3.58
CA ILE A 339 12.44 27.74 4.49
C ILE A 339 13.68 28.48 5.00
N ALA A 340 14.76 27.77 5.34
CA ALA A 340 16.01 28.39 5.79
C ALA A 340 16.70 29.20 4.68
N ALA A 341 16.51 28.81 3.41
CA ALA A 341 16.97 29.55 2.23
C ALA A 341 16.09 30.77 1.89
N GLY A 342 15.05 31.05 2.69
CA GLY A 342 14.16 32.20 2.51
C GLY A 342 12.96 31.93 1.60
N ASN A 343 12.70 30.66 1.23
CA ASN A 343 11.52 30.32 0.44
C ASN A 343 10.24 30.51 1.28
N THR A 344 9.33 31.36 0.79
CA THR A 344 8.08 31.72 1.48
C THR A 344 6.86 30.94 0.99
N ASP A 345 7.03 29.95 0.12
CA ASP A 345 5.91 29.12 -0.35
C ASP A 345 5.26 28.38 0.85
N PRO A 346 3.95 28.59 1.13
CA PRO A 346 3.25 27.93 2.24
C PRO A 346 3.25 26.39 2.13
N PHE A 347 3.54 25.83 0.96
CA PHE A 347 3.70 24.39 0.74
C PHE A 347 4.70 23.76 1.71
N TYR A 348 5.87 24.36 1.91
CA TYR A 348 6.91 23.79 2.78
C TYR A 348 6.49 23.80 4.25
N GLN A 349 5.82 24.87 4.69
CA GLN A 349 5.27 24.91 6.05
C GLN A 349 4.16 23.87 6.23
N ALA A 350 3.28 23.70 5.23
CA ALA A 350 2.24 22.69 5.26
C ALA A 350 2.80 21.25 5.26
N LYS A 351 3.92 21.02 4.55
CA LYS A 351 4.67 19.75 4.60
C LYS A 351 5.18 19.45 6.01
N LEU A 352 5.79 20.42 6.68
CA LEU A 352 6.26 20.26 8.05
C LEU A 352 5.11 20.00 9.02
N GLN A 353 4.01 20.73 8.91
CA GLN A 353 2.83 20.49 9.75
C GLN A 353 2.27 19.07 9.58
N THR A 354 2.25 18.56 8.35
CA THR A 354 1.79 17.19 8.07
C THR A 354 2.78 16.15 8.58
N ALA A 355 4.09 16.38 8.42
CA ALA A 355 5.14 15.51 8.97
C ALA A 355 5.03 15.39 10.49
N ARG A 356 4.88 16.53 11.19
CA ARG A 356 4.69 16.57 12.65
C ARG A 356 3.46 15.80 13.09
N PHE A 357 2.34 15.98 12.39
CA PHE A 357 1.13 15.22 12.66
C PHE A 357 1.37 13.72 12.47
N TYR A 358 2.00 13.31 11.37
CA TYR A 358 2.29 11.91 11.09
C TYR A 358 3.11 11.27 12.23
N PHE A 359 4.22 11.90 12.62
CA PHE A 359 5.08 11.40 13.70
C PHE A 359 4.41 11.42 15.08
N ALA A 360 3.55 12.40 15.35
CA ALA A 360 2.89 12.52 16.66
C ALA A 360 1.62 11.66 16.81
N LYS A 361 0.91 11.36 15.71
CA LYS A 361 -0.44 10.76 15.76
C LYS A 361 -0.57 9.44 15.04
N LEU A 362 0.26 9.14 14.04
CA LEU A 362 0.17 7.90 13.25
C LEU A 362 1.35 6.96 13.52
N PHE A 363 2.57 7.48 13.52
CA PHE A 363 3.79 6.71 13.76
C PHE A 363 3.83 5.95 15.12
N PRO A 364 3.23 6.43 16.23
CA PRO A 364 3.24 5.70 17.50
C PRO A 364 2.54 4.34 17.47
N GLU A 365 1.71 4.06 16.45
CA GLU A 365 1.06 2.76 16.24
C GLU A 365 2.09 1.61 16.18
N THR A 366 3.31 1.90 15.74
CA THR A 366 4.41 0.92 15.69
C THR A 366 4.68 0.27 17.05
N ALA A 367 4.51 0.99 18.15
CA ALA A 367 4.77 0.47 19.48
C ALA A 367 3.82 -0.67 19.86
N SER A 368 2.51 -0.49 19.64
CA SER A 368 1.51 -1.52 19.94
C SER A 368 1.64 -2.71 18.99
N LEU A 369 1.85 -2.46 17.70
CA LEU A 369 2.00 -3.52 16.69
C LEU A 369 3.23 -4.40 16.97
N MET A 370 4.32 -3.80 17.44
CA MET A 370 5.50 -4.55 17.86
C MET A 370 5.26 -5.41 19.11
N LEU A 371 4.27 -5.09 19.95
CA LEU A 371 3.88 -5.91 21.09
C LEU A 371 2.99 -7.07 20.63
N THR A 372 2.00 -6.80 19.78
CA THR A 372 1.09 -7.84 19.24
C THR A 372 1.83 -8.85 18.37
N ALA A 373 2.75 -8.40 17.51
CA ALA A 373 3.61 -9.29 16.72
C ALA A 373 4.44 -10.24 17.61
N ARG A 374 4.81 -9.81 18.82
CA ARG A 374 5.58 -10.63 19.78
C ARG A 374 4.72 -11.60 20.58
N ALA A 375 3.40 -11.42 20.64
CA ALA A 375 2.51 -12.31 21.37
C ALA A 375 2.54 -13.75 20.80
N GLY A 376 2.88 -13.90 19.52
CA GLY A 376 3.13 -15.18 18.87
C GLY A 376 1.86 -15.97 18.56
N ALA A 377 2.04 -17.18 18.03
CA ALA A 377 0.94 -17.98 17.49
C ALA A 377 0.08 -18.64 18.58
N LYS A 378 0.65 -18.90 19.76
CA LYS A 378 -0.02 -19.69 20.82
C LYS A 378 -1.43 -19.20 21.14
N VAL A 379 -1.61 -17.90 21.36
CA VAL A 379 -2.92 -17.32 21.71
C VAL A 379 -3.94 -17.38 20.57
N LEU A 380 -3.48 -17.58 19.33
CA LEU A 380 -4.33 -17.73 18.15
C LEU A 380 -4.70 -19.18 17.89
N MET A 381 -3.78 -20.11 18.14
CA MET A 381 -3.96 -21.54 17.85
C MET A 381 -4.61 -22.31 19.01
N ASP A 382 -4.54 -21.78 20.24
CA ASP A 382 -5.21 -22.33 21.41
C ASP A 382 -6.63 -21.73 21.57
N THR A 383 -7.49 -21.96 20.56
CA THR A 383 -8.79 -21.28 20.43
C THR A 383 -9.95 -22.20 20.06
N GLU A 384 -9.75 -23.52 20.04
CA GLU A 384 -10.78 -24.50 19.69
C GLU A 384 -12.08 -24.32 20.51
N ALA A 385 -11.98 -24.01 21.80
CA ALA A 385 -13.15 -23.77 22.65
C ALA A 385 -13.98 -22.54 22.26
N VAL A 386 -13.39 -21.55 21.57
CA VAL A 386 -14.10 -20.35 21.08
C VAL A 386 -14.75 -20.61 19.71
N PHE A 387 -14.24 -21.58 18.95
CA PHE A 387 -14.69 -21.89 17.58
C PHE A 387 -15.48 -23.19 17.44
N ALA A 388 -15.58 -23.99 18.50
CA ALA A 388 -16.52 -25.10 18.63
C ALA A 388 -17.97 -24.58 18.67
#